data_AF-A0A434ZH14-F1
#
_entry.id   AF-A0A434ZH14-F1
#
_cell.length_a   1.000
_cell.length_b   1.000
_cell.length_c   1.000
_cell.angle_alpha   90.00
_cell.angle_beta   90.00
_cell.angle_gamma   90.00
#
_symmetry.space_group_name_H-M   'P 1'
#
loop_
_entity.id
_entity.type
_entity.pdbx_description
1 polymer ?
#
loop_
_entity_poly.entity_id
_entity_poly.type
_entity_poly.pdbx_seq_one_letter_code
_entity_poly.pdbx_strand_id
1 'polypeptide(L)'
;MHNPAGAIAIPIFLATNLLMGADELDALVFGMAVDSVRALSVPFAEKVEEIAHRSHGVLLFNLRIDGDMEFQRVAAIRYPSNQTGVLVLDKQGLLTSHCMVNGTFSCFIAPLEDWNTLPLATQARTTIAGSASLFIGALRNAGYLPRRRH
;
A
#
# COMPACT_ATOMS: atom_id res chain seq x y z
N MET A 1 60.60 35.99 -9.06
CA MET A 1 59.23 36.04 -9.61
C MET A 1 58.72 34.63 -9.70
N HIS A 2 57.84 34.25 -8.79
CA HIS A 2 57.35 32.89 -8.60
C HIS A 2 55.97 32.79 -9.28
N ASN A 3 55.80 31.84 -10.20
CA ASN A 3 54.55 31.54 -10.87
C ASN A 3 53.90 30.32 -10.18
N PRO A 4 52.69 30.42 -9.60
CA PRO A 4 52.01 29.23 -9.13
C PRO A 4 50.74 28.91 -9.93
N ALA A 5 50.66 27.63 -10.30
CA ALA A 5 49.46 26.79 -10.32
C ALA A 5 48.26 27.30 -11.14
N GLY A 6 47.89 26.66 -12.25
CA GLY A 6 47.44 25.26 -12.24
C GLY A 6 46.00 25.16 -11.73
N ALA A 7 45.05 25.84 -12.40
CA ALA A 7 43.64 25.69 -12.13
C ALA A 7 43.12 24.43 -12.87
N ILE A 8 43.10 23.30 -12.18
CA ILE A 8 42.38 22.11 -12.63
C ILE A 8 40.90 22.37 -12.37
N ALA A 9 40.16 22.72 -13.41
CA ALA A 9 38.72 22.69 -13.39
C ALA A 9 38.28 21.22 -13.29
N ILE A 10 37.95 20.77 -12.08
CA ILE A 10 37.25 19.50 -11.87
C ILE A 10 35.80 19.74 -12.31
N PRO A 11 35.29 19.12 -13.39
CA PRO A 11 33.86 19.15 -13.64
C PRO A 11 33.20 18.36 -12.52
N ILE A 12 32.43 19.06 -11.69
CA ILE A 12 31.49 18.46 -10.75
C ILE A 12 30.53 17.65 -11.62
N PHE A 13 30.73 16.33 -11.65
CA PHE A 13 29.78 15.42 -12.27
C PHE A 13 28.46 15.56 -11.49
N LEU A 14 27.46 16.03 -12.24
CA LEU A 14 26.11 16.32 -11.84
C LEU A 14 25.53 15.17 -11.00
N ALA A 15 25.26 15.44 -9.72
CA ALA A 15 24.50 14.59 -8.83
C ALA A 15 23.01 14.64 -9.23
N THR A 16 22.66 14.01 -10.35
CA THR A 16 21.27 14.04 -10.87
C THR A 16 20.39 12.88 -10.40
N ASN A 17 20.87 12.00 -9.51
CA ASN A 17 20.14 10.77 -9.12
C ASN A 17 19.75 10.66 -7.64
N LEU A 18 19.63 11.77 -6.88
CA LEU A 18 19.30 11.70 -5.44
C LEU A 18 18.17 12.63 -5.00
N LEU A 19 17.20 12.91 -5.86
CA LEU A 19 15.91 13.45 -5.41
C LEU A 19 14.78 12.52 -5.84
N MET A 20 14.82 11.28 -5.32
CA MET A 20 13.66 10.40 -5.40
C MET A 20 12.50 11.06 -4.65
N GLY A 21 11.33 11.18 -5.28
CA GLY A 21 10.16 11.79 -4.65
C GLY A 21 9.71 10.97 -3.44
N ALA A 22 9.08 11.61 -2.44
CA ALA A 22 8.57 10.91 -1.26
C ALA A 22 7.59 9.78 -1.65
N ASP A 23 6.71 10.04 -2.63
CA ASP A 23 5.76 9.07 -3.18
C ASP A 23 6.46 7.87 -3.85
N GLU A 24 7.57 8.13 -4.54
CA GLU A 24 8.36 7.08 -5.22
C GLU A 24 9.12 6.23 -4.20
N LEU A 25 9.64 6.86 -3.14
CA LEU A 25 10.22 6.16 -2.01
C LEU A 25 9.22 5.25 -1.31
N ASP A 26 8.03 5.77 -1.02
CA ASP A 26 6.97 4.98 -0.38
C ASP A 26 6.56 3.80 -1.26
N ALA A 27 6.42 4.00 -2.58
CA ALA A 27 6.12 2.92 -3.53
C ALA A 27 7.22 1.86 -3.57
N LEU A 28 8.49 2.27 -3.60
CA LEU A 28 9.64 1.36 -3.61
C LEU A 28 9.70 0.53 -2.31
N VAL A 29 9.61 1.18 -1.16
CA VAL A 29 9.70 0.53 0.16
C VAL A 29 8.52 -0.42 0.38
N PHE A 30 7.31 -0.04 -0.04
CA PHE A 30 6.14 -0.91 -0.04
C PHE A 30 6.38 -2.17 -0.90
N GLY A 31 6.82 -2.00 -2.15
CA GLY A 31 7.10 -3.12 -3.06
C GLY A 31 8.14 -4.10 -2.51
N MET A 32 9.26 -3.58 -1.99
CA MET A 32 10.30 -4.40 -1.37
C MET A 32 9.77 -5.20 -0.17
N ALA A 33 8.95 -4.57 0.68
CA ALA A 33 8.35 -5.24 1.83
C ALA A 33 7.39 -6.36 1.40
N VAL A 34 6.54 -6.11 0.40
CA VAL A 34 5.64 -7.13 -0.18
C VAL A 34 6.43 -8.34 -0.71
N ASP A 35 7.49 -8.10 -1.46
CA ASP A 35 8.32 -9.17 -2.02
C ASP A 35 9.01 -9.98 -0.94
N SER A 36 9.46 -9.31 0.12
CA SER A 36 10.15 -9.96 1.25
C SER A 36 9.27 -10.93 2.06
N VAL A 37 7.95 -10.78 2.01
CA VAL A 37 7.00 -11.65 2.74
C VAL A 37 6.27 -12.64 1.81
N ARG A 38 6.45 -12.52 0.50
CA ARG A 38 5.72 -13.32 -0.50
C ARG A 38 5.90 -14.82 -0.26
N ALA A 39 7.15 -15.24 0.00
CA ALA A 39 7.53 -16.63 0.23
C ALA A 39 7.23 -17.15 1.65
N LEU A 40 6.81 -16.29 2.58
CA LEU A 40 6.48 -16.71 3.94
C LEU A 40 5.19 -17.54 3.94
N SER A 41 5.21 -18.70 4.57
CA SER A 41 4.04 -19.55 4.81
C SER A 41 3.27 -19.11 6.06
N VAL A 42 2.98 -17.81 6.16
CA VAL A 42 2.20 -17.21 7.27
C VAL A 42 0.84 -16.71 6.77
N PRO A 43 -0.17 -16.61 7.64
CA PRO A 43 -1.48 -16.09 7.28
C PRO A 43 -1.40 -14.66 6.73
N PHE A 44 -2.38 -14.28 5.89
CA PHE A 44 -2.42 -12.94 5.28
C PHE A 44 -2.36 -11.80 6.30
N ALA A 45 -3.00 -11.94 7.47
CA ALA A 45 -2.94 -10.91 8.51
C ALA A 45 -1.52 -10.66 9.00
N GLU A 46 -0.76 -11.73 9.24
CA GLU A 46 0.63 -11.65 9.65
C GLU A 46 1.52 -11.09 8.53
N LYS A 47 1.26 -11.44 7.26
CA LYS A 47 1.95 -10.83 6.11
C LYS A 47 1.75 -9.32 6.07
N VAL A 48 0.52 -8.85 6.27
CA VAL A 48 0.18 -7.42 6.24
C VAL A 48 0.88 -6.67 7.36
N GLU A 49 0.89 -7.22 8.58
CA GLU A 49 1.58 -6.64 9.73
C GLU A 49 3.10 -6.57 9.47
N GLU A 50 3.68 -7.63 8.95
CA GLU A 50 5.11 -7.68 8.63
C GLU A 50 5.48 -6.68 7.52
N ILE A 51 4.62 -6.50 6.51
CA ILE A 51 4.81 -5.49 5.47
C ILE A 51 4.78 -4.10 6.08
N ALA A 52 3.77 -3.78 6.91
CA ALA A 52 3.67 -2.48 7.58
C ALA A 52 4.93 -2.22 8.42
N HIS A 53 5.38 -3.21 9.18
CA HIS A 53 6.58 -3.12 10.00
C HIS A 53 7.85 -2.87 9.16
N ARG A 54 8.12 -3.70 8.14
CA ARG A 54 9.32 -3.61 7.29
C ARG A 54 9.37 -2.36 6.41
N SER A 55 8.19 -1.83 6.06
CA SER A 55 8.07 -0.64 5.22
C SER A 55 7.91 0.65 6.02
N HIS A 56 7.94 0.60 7.36
CA HIS A 56 7.64 1.73 8.24
C HIS A 56 6.28 2.39 7.96
N GLY A 57 5.31 1.61 7.47
CA GLY A 57 3.94 2.02 7.22
C GLY A 57 3.04 1.81 8.45
N VAL A 58 1.90 2.49 8.46
CA VAL A 58 0.87 2.34 9.50
C VAL A 58 -0.29 1.52 8.95
N LEU A 59 -0.55 0.36 9.53
CA LEU A 59 -1.71 -0.47 9.17
C LEU A 59 -3.01 0.27 9.53
N LEU A 60 -3.86 0.52 8.53
CA LEU A 60 -5.15 1.18 8.71
C LEU A 60 -6.25 0.18 9.04
N PHE A 61 -6.32 -0.88 8.25
CA PHE A 61 -7.30 -1.95 8.40
C PHE A 61 -6.87 -3.24 7.70
N ASN A 62 -7.46 -4.35 8.14
CA ASN A 62 -7.39 -5.65 7.49
C ASN A 62 -8.77 -6.32 7.60
N LEU A 63 -9.53 -6.29 6.51
CA LEU A 63 -10.96 -6.60 6.51
C LEU A 63 -11.25 -7.81 5.62
N ARG A 64 -12.29 -8.56 6.01
CA ARG A 64 -12.91 -9.56 5.14
C ARG A 64 -13.82 -8.85 4.13
N ILE A 65 -13.77 -9.30 2.88
CA ILE A 65 -14.69 -8.85 1.85
C ILE A 65 -15.76 -9.93 1.68
N ASP A 66 -17.00 -9.56 2.00
CA ASP A 66 -18.16 -10.41 1.76
C ASP A 66 -18.85 -9.97 0.46
N GLY A 67 -19.24 -10.95 -0.36
CA GLY A 67 -19.97 -10.71 -1.62
C GLY A 67 -19.12 -10.38 -2.85
N ASP A 68 -17.80 -10.27 -2.73
CA ASP A 68 -16.92 -10.24 -3.90
C ASP A 68 -16.58 -11.66 -4.37
N MET A 69 -16.46 -11.89 -5.68
CA MET A 69 -16.17 -13.23 -6.23
C MET A 69 -14.68 -13.54 -6.27
N GLU A 70 -13.84 -12.53 -6.42
CA GLU A 70 -12.41 -12.68 -6.66
C GLU A 70 -11.61 -12.56 -5.36
N PHE A 71 -12.02 -11.63 -4.48
CA PHE A 71 -11.27 -11.29 -3.27
C PHE A 71 -12.00 -11.72 -2.01
N GLN A 72 -11.24 -12.18 -1.01
CA GLN A 72 -11.75 -12.50 0.32
C GLN A 72 -11.28 -11.54 1.41
N ARG A 73 -10.15 -10.85 1.20
CA ARG A 73 -9.64 -9.85 2.15
C ARG A 73 -9.00 -8.67 1.45
N VAL A 74 -9.04 -7.53 2.12
CA VAL A 74 -8.27 -6.33 1.76
C VAL A 74 -7.64 -5.71 3.00
N ALA A 75 -6.43 -5.21 2.84
CA ALA A 75 -5.74 -4.41 3.83
C ALA A 75 -5.19 -3.13 3.22
N ALA A 76 -5.02 -2.11 4.05
CA ALA A 76 -4.44 -0.83 3.66
C ALA A 76 -3.39 -0.36 4.67
N ILE A 77 -2.27 0.15 4.16
CA ILE A 77 -1.13 0.64 4.93
C ILE A 77 -0.85 2.07 4.48
N ARG A 78 -0.81 3.02 5.41
CA ARG A 78 -0.52 4.43 5.12
C ARG A 78 0.96 4.74 5.26
N TYR A 79 1.45 5.59 4.37
CA TYR A 79 2.83 6.06 4.32
C TYR A 79 2.95 7.58 4.50
N PRO A 80 4.15 8.10 4.83
CA PRO A 80 4.37 9.52 5.14
C PRO A 80 3.97 10.49 4.02
N SER A 81 4.09 10.11 2.74
CA SER A 81 3.67 10.95 1.61
C SER A 81 2.15 10.96 1.37
N ASN A 82 1.36 10.41 2.29
CA ASN A 82 -0.09 10.21 2.13
C ASN A 82 -0.45 9.23 0.99
N GLN A 83 0.52 8.43 0.55
CA GLN A 83 0.29 7.24 -0.25
C GLN A 83 -0.22 6.10 0.63
N THR A 84 -1.04 5.23 0.04
CA THR A 84 -1.62 4.07 0.71
C THR A 84 -1.31 2.81 -0.09
N GLY A 85 -0.55 1.90 0.51
CA GLY A 85 -0.34 0.56 0.00
C GLY A 85 -1.59 -0.28 0.25
N VAL A 86 -2.17 -0.85 -0.79
CA VAL A 86 -3.34 -1.72 -0.71
C VAL A 86 -2.93 -3.14 -1.04
N LEU A 87 -3.36 -4.08 -0.20
CA LEU A 87 -3.16 -5.51 -0.42
C LEU A 87 -4.51 -6.19 -0.51
N VAL A 88 -4.69 -7.08 -1.48
CA VAL A 88 -5.88 -7.92 -1.59
C VAL A 88 -5.48 -9.39 -1.63
N LEU A 89 -6.27 -10.21 -0.96
CA LEU A 89 -6.15 -11.66 -0.99
C LEU A 89 -7.26 -12.24 -1.86
N ASP A 90 -6.88 -13.02 -2.87
CA ASP A 90 -7.84 -13.76 -3.67
C ASP A 90 -8.54 -14.87 -2.85
N LYS A 91 -9.67 -15.35 -3.36
CA LYS A 91 -10.42 -16.44 -2.71
C LYS A 91 -9.68 -17.78 -2.71
N GLN A 92 -8.74 -17.96 -3.63
CA GLN A 92 -7.94 -19.16 -3.72
C GLN A 92 -6.83 -19.18 -2.66
N GLY A 93 -6.59 -18.07 -1.96
CA GLY A 93 -5.50 -17.90 -1.00
C GLY A 93 -4.11 -17.92 -1.63
N LEU A 94 -4.03 -17.80 -2.96
CA LEU A 94 -2.81 -17.99 -3.75
C LEU A 94 -2.17 -16.65 -4.11
N LEU A 95 -2.98 -15.65 -4.49
CA LEU A 95 -2.48 -14.36 -4.95
C LEU A 95 -2.74 -13.26 -3.93
N THR A 96 -1.65 -12.69 -3.41
CA THR A 96 -1.66 -11.36 -2.80
C THR A 96 -1.35 -10.34 -3.90
N SER A 97 -2.39 -9.72 -4.47
CA SER A 97 -2.19 -8.58 -5.36
C SER A 97 -2.02 -7.33 -4.51
N HIS A 98 -1.21 -6.39 -5.00
CA HIS A 98 -0.91 -5.16 -4.29
C HIS A 98 -0.85 -3.99 -5.26
N CYS A 99 -1.19 -2.80 -4.77
CA CYS A 99 -1.05 -1.56 -5.52
C CYS A 99 -0.79 -0.40 -4.55
N MET A 100 -0.20 0.67 -5.06
CA MET A 100 -0.05 1.92 -4.32
C MET A 100 -1.09 2.92 -4.86
N VAL A 101 -1.87 3.51 -3.96
CA VAL A 101 -2.88 4.51 -4.31
C VAL A 101 -2.64 5.80 -3.56
N ASN A 102 -2.98 6.93 -4.18
CA ASN A 102 -2.82 8.25 -3.58
C ASN A 102 -4.07 8.66 -2.78
N GLY A 103 -4.04 9.88 -2.24
CA GLY A 103 -5.12 10.45 -1.43
C GLY A 103 -6.50 10.57 -2.10
N THR A 104 -6.64 10.33 -3.41
CA THR A 104 -7.95 10.34 -4.09
C THR A 104 -8.88 9.24 -3.59
N PHE A 105 -8.35 8.16 -3.01
CA PHE A 105 -9.13 7.07 -2.43
C PHE A 105 -9.51 7.30 -0.96
N SER A 106 -9.12 8.42 -0.37
CA SER A 106 -9.35 8.73 1.05
C SER A 106 -10.82 8.61 1.47
N CYS A 107 -11.76 9.04 0.63
CA CYS A 107 -13.20 8.94 0.91
C CYS A 107 -13.72 7.48 0.97
N PHE A 108 -13.04 6.54 0.31
CA PHE A 108 -13.36 5.12 0.40
C PHE A 108 -12.63 4.42 1.56
N ILE A 109 -11.45 4.93 1.93
CA ILE A 109 -10.59 4.39 3.01
C ILE A 109 -11.10 4.82 4.39
N ALA A 110 -11.47 6.09 4.57
CA ALA A 110 -11.82 6.64 5.88
C ALA A 110 -12.96 5.86 6.60
N PRO A 111 -14.08 5.48 5.94
CA PRO A 111 -15.11 4.69 6.61
C PRO A 111 -14.62 3.30 7.07
N LEU A 112 -13.67 2.70 6.34
CA LEU A 112 -13.10 1.40 6.67
C LEU A 112 -12.13 1.48 7.85
N GLU A 113 -11.32 2.54 7.86
CA GLU A 113 -10.42 2.87 8.96
C GLU A 113 -11.20 3.17 10.24
N ASP A 114 -12.19 4.07 10.17
CA ASP A 114 -13.03 4.43 11.30
C ASP A 114 -13.69 3.19 11.91
N TRP A 115 -14.27 2.32 11.08
CA TRP A 115 -14.86 1.06 11.53
C TRP A 115 -13.84 0.14 12.21
N ASN A 116 -12.62 0.05 11.69
CA ASN A 116 -11.56 -0.80 12.24
C ASN A 116 -11.07 -0.32 13.63
N THR A 117 -11.25 0.97 13.95
CA THR A 117 -10.94 1.51 15.29
C THR A 117 -12.04 1.26 16.34
N LEU A 118 -13.24 0.84 15.93
CA LEU A 118 -14.34 0.60 16.86
C LEU A 118 -14.07 -0.62 17.77
N PRO A 119 -14.63 -0.65 18.99
CA PRO A 119 -14.63 -1.86 19.81
C PRO A 119 -15.26 -3.04 19.08
N LEU A 120 -14.75 -4.25 19.29
CA LEU A 120 -15.20 -5.48 18.62
C LEU A 120 -16.73 -5.71 18.71
N ALA A 121 -17.34 -5.38 19.85
CA ALA A 121 -18.78 -5.50 20.03
C ALA A 121 -19.58 -4.58 19.08
N THR A 122 -19.05 -3.40 18.77
CA THR A 122 -19.66 -2.43 17.85
C THR A 122 -19.40 -2.84 16.40
N GLN A 123 -18.19 -3.32 16.09
CA GLN A 123 -17.86 -3.88 14.78
C GLN A 123 -18.83 -5.00 14.39
N ALA A 124 -19.12 -5.93 15.31
CA ALA A 124 -20.05 -7.04 15.06
C ALA A 124 -21.51 -6.60 14.78
N ARG A 125 -21.90 -5.39 15.20
CA ARG A 125 -23.25 -4.84 15.04
C ARG A 125 -23.39 -3.89 13.84
N THR A 126 -22.28 -3.47 13.25
CA THR A 126 -22.25 -2.48 12.17
C THR A 126 -21.61 -3.10 10.94
N THR A 127 -22.34 -3.16 9.84
CA THR A 127 -21.80 -3.73 8.60
C THR A 127 -20.96 -2.70 7.85
N ILE A 128 -19.80 -3.15 7.37
CA ILE A 128 -18.92 -2.36 6.49
C ILE A 128 -18.91 -2.89 5.04
N ALA A 129 -19.73 -3.90 4.74
CA ALA A 129 -19.74 -4.57 3.45
C ALA A 129 -20.03 -3.61 2.27
N GLY A 130 -20.89 -2.62 2.47
CA GLY A 130 -21.18 -1.58 1.49
C GLY A 130 -19.94 -0.72 1.18
N SER A 131 -19.30 -0.18 2.21
CA SER A 131 -18.08 0.63 2.07
C SER A 131 -16.92 -0.19 1.47
N ALA A 132 -16.75 -1.44 1.89
CA ALA A 132 -15.73 -2.33 1.33
C ALA A 132 -15.99 -2.61 -0.16
N SER A 133 -17.25 -2.83 -0.54
CA SER A 133 -17.64 -3.03 -1.94
C SER A 133 -17.38 -1.79 -2.80
N LEU A 134 -17.67 -0.59 -2.27
CA LEU A 134 -17.39 0.68 -2.94
C LEU A 134 -15.89 0.88 -3.13
N PHE A 135 -15.08 0.60 -2.12
CA PHE A 135 -13.62 0.70 -2.20
C PHE A 135 -13.04 -0.22 -3.27
N ILE A 136 -13.41 -1.50 -3.26
CA ILE A 136 -12.97 -2.47 -4.28
C ILE A 136 -13.47 -2.06 -5.68
N GLY A 137 -14.70 -1.56 -5.78
CA GLY A 137 -15.26 -1.02 -7.03
C GLY A 137 -14.45 0.15 -7.56
N ALA A 138 -14.06 1.10 -6.70
CA ALA A 138 -13.22 2.24 -7.05
C ALA A 138 -11.85 1.79 -7.58
N LEU A 139 -11.19 0.83 -6.89
CA LEU A 139 -9.90 0.28 -7.32
C LEU A 139 -9.98 -0.39 -8.70
N ARG A 140 -11.06 -1.14 -8.96
CA ARG A 140 -11.31 -1.75 -10.28
C ARG A 140 -11.56 -0.71 -11.37
N ASN A 141 -12.34 0.33 -11.05
CA ASN A 141 -12.65 1.39 -12.00
C ASN A 141 -11.40 2.18 -12.40
N ALA A 142 -10.47 2.36 -11.45
CA ALA A 142 -9.17 2.96 -11.70
C ALA A 142 -8.14 2.01 -12.34
N GLY A 143 -8.46 0.73 -12.51
CA GLY A 143 -7.60 -0.26 -13.17
C GLY A 143 -6.53 -0.89 -12.27
N TYR A 144 -6.56 -0.64 -10.96
CA TYR A 144 -5.62 -1.27 -10.00
C TYR A 144 -5.92 -2.75 -9.75
N LEU A 145 -7.18 -3.15 -9.89
CA LEU A 145 -7.64 -4.51 -9.70
C LEU A 145 -8.33 -5.05 -10.96
N PRO A 146 -8.25 -6.36 -11.23
CA PRO A 146 -9.00 -6.97 -12.32
C PRO A 146 -10.51 -6.76 -12.15
N ARG A 147 -11.18 -6.47 -13.27
CA ARG A 147 -12.65 -6.42 -13.33
C ARG A 147 -13.23 -7.81 -13.02
N ARG A 148 -14.43 -7.82 -12.43
CA ARG A 148 -15.17 -9.06 -12.17
C ARG A 148 -15.25 -9.87 -13.46
N ARG A 149 -14.81 -11.12 -13.42
CA ARG A 149 -15.05 -12.07 -14.51
C ARG A 149 -16.52 -12.50 -14.37
N HIS A 150 -17.29 -12.28 -15.42
CA HIS A 150 -18.70 -12.69 -15.51
C HIS A 150 -18.80 -14.20 -15.71
#